data_AF-A0A1Q5LZ57-F1
#
_entry.id   AF-A0A1Q5LZ57-F1
#
_cell.length_a   1.000
_cell.length_b   1.000
_cell.length_c   1.000
_cell.angle_alpha   90.00
_cell.angle_beta   90.00
_cell.angle_gamma   90.00
#
_symmetry.space_group_name_H-M   'P 1'
#
loop_
_entity.id
_entity.type
_entity.pdbx_description
1 polymer ?
#
loop_
_entity_poly.entity_id
_entity_poly.type
_entity_poly.pdbx_seq_one_letter_code
_entity_poly.pdbx_strand_id
1 'polypeptide(L)'
;MSEHFEVVLSCFLRDDIPVPVLAALRWHMGMDDDRPDTLDPDDHPYPLLSPDDNSRLPGGDFVSLRRTVQEFTTSGKRYEWELFSRKDWVDDLTLHLDAFLELIAPHIADSGYGGHIRHLYETEAKPIHFHDGTYDPVMAWIWKRF
;
A
#
# COMPACT_ATOMS: atom_id res chain seq x y z
N MET A 1 8.70 15.01 -18.76
CA MET A 1 7.57 14.06 -18.83
C MET A 1 7.63 13.27 -17.56
N SER A 2 6.52 13.11 -16.85
CA SER A 2 6.53 12.35 -15.61
C SER A 2 6.59 10.85 -15.91
N GLU A 3 7.39 10.13 -15.14
CA GLU A 3 7.52 8.68 -15.27
C GLU A 3 6.34 7.97 -14.61
N HIS A 4 5.94 6.82 -15.16
CA HIS A 4 4.80 6.05 -14.67
C HIS A 4 5.23 4.67 -14.16
N PHE A 5 4.65 4.28 -13.04
CA PHE A 5 4.96 3.04 -12.34
C PHE A 5 3.68 2.27 -12.01
N GLU A 6 3.72 0.97 -12.20
CA GLU A 6 2.82 0.05 -11.56
C GLU A 6 3.31 -0.15 -10.12
N VAL A 7 2.50 0.29 -9.15
CA VAL A 7 2.72 0.01 -7.73
C VAL A 7 1.70 -1.04 -7.30
N VAL A 8 2.20 -2.18 -6.86
CA VAL A 8 1.40 -3.26 -6.29
C VAL A 8 1.69 -3.33 -4.80
N LEU A 9 0.65 -3.33 -3.99
CA LEU A 9 0.69 -3.68 -2.57
C LEU A 9 -0.09 -4.99 -2.40
N SER A 10 0.52 -5.96 -1.74
CA SER A 10 -0.08 -7.27 -1.46
C SER A 10 0.51 -7.78 -0.16
N CYS A 11 -0.22 -7.58 0.93
CA CYS A 11 0.22 -7.96 2.27
C CYS A 11 -0.98 -8.24 3.18
N PHE A 12 -0.68 -8.83 4.34
CA PHE A 12 -1.64 -9.04 5.41
C PHE A 12 -1.30 -8.14 6.59
N LEU A 13 -2.32 -7.47 7.13
CA LEU A 13 -2.22 -6.68 8.35
C LEU A 13 -2.82 -7.48 9.51
N ARG A 14 -2.28 -7.27 10.71
CA ARG A 14 -2.74 -7.91 11.94
C ARG A 14 -4.23 -7.61 12.17
N ASP A 15 -4.93 -8.58 12.76
CA ASP A 15 -6.35 -8.44 13.10
C ASP A 15 -6.62 -7.30 14.08
N ASP A 16 -5.66 -7.06 14.98
CA ASP A 16 -5.71 -6.06 16.03
C ASP A 16 -5.23 -4.67 15.59
N ILE A 17 -5.17 -4.42 14.27
CA ILE A 17 -4.80 -3.12 13.73
C ILE A 17 -5.65 -2.00 14.36
N PRO A 18 -5.04 -0.89 14.82
CA PRO A 18 -5.79 0.19 15.44
C PRO A 18 -6.87 0.75 14.52
N VAL A 19 -8.05 1.03 15.09
CA VAL A 19 -9.20 1.60 14.36
C VAL A 19 -8.84 2.84 13.54
N PRO A 20 -8.03 3.82 14.05
CA PRO A 20 -7.63 4.97 13.24
C PRO A 20 -6.80 4.60 12.00
N VAL A 21 -5.95 3.58 12.09
CA VAL A 21 -5.13 3.12 10.96
C VAL A 21 -6.02 2.41 9.93
N LEU A 22 -6.98 1.60 10.38
CA LEU A 22 -7.95 0.99 9.48
C LEU A 22 -8.82 2.04 8.77
N ALA A 23 -9.22 3.11 9.46
CA ALA A 23 -9.94 4.23 8.84
C ALA A 23 -9.08 4.95 7.80
N ALA A 24 -7.79 5.18 8.11
CA ALA A 24 -6.84 5.76 7.15
C ALA A 24 -6.67 4.91 5.89
N LEU A 25 -6.57 3.57 6.05
CA LEU A 25 -6.54 2.64 4.92
C LEU A 25 -7.78 2.75 4.04
N ARG A 26 -8.97 2.72 4.65
CA ARG A 26 -10.24 2.81 3.93
C ARG A 26 -10.36 4.13 3.16
N TRP A 27 -10.01 5.24 3.78
CA TRP A 27 -9.96 6.55 3.12
C TRP A 27 -8.96 6.56 1.96
N HIS A 28 -7.73 6.09 2.18
CA HIS A 28 -6.73 6.03 1.11
C HIS A 28 -7.17 5.18 -0.08
N MET A 29 -7.96 4.14 0.15
CA MET A 29 -8.51 3.24 -0.88
C MET A 29 -9.78 3.79 -1.54
N GLY A 30 -10.22 5.00 -1.19
CA GLY A 30 -11.45 5.60 -1.72
C GLY A 30 -12.73 4.92 -1.24
N MET A 31 -12.68 4.18 -0.13
CA MET A 31 -13.86 3.53 0.46
C MET A 31 -14.65 4.45 1.39
N ASP A 32 -13.97 5.44 1.97
CA ASP A 32 -14.54 6.46 2.84
C ASP A 32 -14.19 7.84 2.26
N ASP A 33 -15.14 8.78 2.22
CA ASP A 33 -14.96 10.10 1.61
C ASP A 33 -14.15 11.06 2.52
N ASP A 34 -14.37 10.96 3.83
CA ASP A 34 -13.79 11.87 4.82
C ASP A 34 -12.39 11.42 5.24
N ARG A 35 -11.42 12.34 5.18
CA ARG A 35 -10.07 12.10 5.69
C ARG A 35 -10.09 11.99 7.23
N PRO A 36 -9.48 10.95 7.84
CA PRO A 36 -9.34 10.88 9.28
C PRO A 36 -8.51 12.04 9.86
N ASP A 37 -8.98 12.63 10.96
CA ASP A 37 -8.29 13.73 11.67
C ASP A 37 -6.93 13.33 12.25
N THR A 38 -6.64 12.03 12.35
CA THR A 38 -5.38 11.50 12.87
C THR A 38 -4.24 11.49 11.85
N LEU A 39 -4.53 11.74 10.57
CA LEU A 39 -3.51 11.78 9.52
C LEU A 39 -2.94 13.19 9.38
N ASP A 40 -1.61 13.26 9.23
CA ASP A 40 -0.94 14.50 8.86
C ASP A 40 -1.34 14.89 7.42
N PRO A 41 -1.89 16.09 7.19
CA PRO A 41 -2.27 16.55 5.86
C PRO A 41 -1.10 16.70 4.88
N ASP A 42 0.12 16.92 5.36
CA ASP A 42 1.29 17.12 4.51
C ASP A 42 1.82 15.77 3.98
N ASP A 43 1.81 14.75 4.84
CA ASP A 43 2.21 13.38 4.48
C ASP A 43 1.11 12.64 3.70
N HIS A 44 -0.15 12.88 4.06
CA HIS A 44 -1.35 12.26 3.50
C HIS A 44 -2.33 13.30 2.91
N PRO A 45 -1.95 13.97 1.81
CA PRO A 45 -2.72 15.08 1.24
C PRO A 45 -4.03 14.64 0.55
N TYR A 46 -4.10 13.39 0.05
CA TYR A 46 -5.26 12.84 -0.65
C TYR A 46 -5.29 11.30 -0.62
N PRO A 47 -6.38 10.65 -1.07
CA PRO A 47 -6.47 9.19 -1.18
C PRO A 47 -5.47 8.58 -2.18
N LEU A 48 -4.33 8.07 -1.69
CA LEU A 48 -3.22 7.56 -2.51
C LEU A 48 -3.54 6.29 -3.30
N LEU A 49 -4.47 5.46 -2.82
CA LEU A 49 -4.80 4.16 -3.41
C LEU A 49 -6.19 4.14 -4.07
N SER A 50 -6.89 5.28 -4.12
CA SER A 50 -8.17 5.37 -4.80
C SER A 50 -7.99 5.06 -6.29
N PRO A 51 -8.75 4.13 -6.87
CA PRO A 51 -8.63 3.80 -8.30
C PRO A 51 -8.81 5.04 -9.18
N ASP A 52 -7.93 5.20 -10.17
CA ASP A 52 -8.06 6.25 -11.19
C ASP A 52 -8.69 5.68 -12.46
N ASP A 53 -9.79 6.29 -12.90
CA ASP A 53 -10.49 5.95 -14.15
C ASP A 53 -9.61 6.14 -15.39
N ASN A 54 -8.53 6.92 -15.29
CA ASN A 54 -7.58 7.20 -16.37
C ASN A 54 -6.27 6.40 -16.24
N SER A 55 -6.24 5.38 -15.38
CA SER A 55 -5.07 4.50 -15.20
C SER A 55 -4.51 3.98 -16.53
N ARG A 56 -3.19 4.04 -16.69
CA ARG A 56 -2.50 3.45 -17.86
C ARG A 56 -2.31 1.95 -17.76
N LEU A 57 -2.67 1.34 -16.64
CA LEU A 57 -2.53 -0.08 -16.44
C LEU A 57 -3.55 -0.85 -17.30
N PRO A 58 -3.14 -1.92 -18.00
CA PRO A 58 -4.08 -2.85 -18.59
C PRO A 58 -5.00 -3.43 -17.51
N GLY A 59 -6.30 -3.28 -17.69
CA GLY A 59 -7.32 -3.68 -16.70
C GLY A 59 -7.59 -2.64 -15.60
N GLY A 60 -6.93 -1.47 -15.66
CA GLY A 60 -7.11 -0.36 -14.73
C GLY A 60 -6.51 -0.60 -13.35
N ASP A 61 -6.79 0.37 -12.47
CA ASP A 61 -6.46 0.29 -11.06
C ASP A 61 -7.42 -0.64 -10.32
N PHE A 62 -6.93 -1.29 -9.27
CA PHE A 62 -7.74 -2.16 -8.43
C PHE A 62 -7.32 -2.06 -6.97
N VAL A 63 -8.29 -2.12 -6.08
CA VAL A 63 -8.06 -2.01 -4.63
C VAL A 63 -9.04 -2.89 -3.87
N SER A 64 -8.57 -3.56 -2.82
CA SER A 64 -9.36 -4.46 -2.00
C SER A 64 -8.80 -4.55 -0.58
N LEU A 65 -9.68 -4.34 0.41
CA LEU A 65 -9.41 -4.53 1.82
C LEU A 65 -10.44 -5.50 2.38
N ARG A 66 -9.99 -6.67 2.87
CA ARG A 66 -10.90 -7.70 3.35
C ARG A 66 -10.35 -8.38 4.58
N ARG A 67 -11.19 -8.53 5.60
CA ARG A 67 -10.87 -9.39 6.74
C ARG A 67 -11.08 -10.85 6.35
N THR A 68 -10.02 -11.63 6.32
CA THR A 68 -10.01 -13.01 5.83
C THR A 68 -9.51 -13.96 6.91
N VAL A 69 -9.90 -15.24 6.80
CA VAL A 69 -9.38 -16.30 7.68
C VAL A 69 -8.09 -16.82 7.08
N GLN A 70 -6.99 -16.70 7.81
CA GLN A 70 -5.67 -17.18 7.36
C GLN A 70 -5.38 -18.60 7.86
N GLU A 71 -5.78 -18.89 9.10
CA GLU A 71 -5.45 -20.17 9.73
C GLU A 71 -6.58 -20.67 10.63
N PHE A 72 -6.72 -21.99 10.73
CA PHE A 72 -7.55 -22.66 11.71
C PHE A 72 -6.66 -23.25 12.81
N THR A 73 -6.68 -22.62 13.98
CA THR A 73 -5.92 -23.03 15.17
C THR A 73 -6.78 -23.86 16.12
N THR A 74 -6.15 -24.50 17.11
CA THR A 74 -6.87 -25.19 18.20
C THR A 74 -7.75 -24.26 19.04
N SER A 75 -7.42 -22.96 19.07
CA SER A 75 -8.18 -21.88 19.72
C SER A 75 -9.25 -21.23 18.84
N GLY A 76 -9.39 -21.63 17.57
CA GLY A 76 -10.34 -21.05 16.62
C GLY A 76 -9.67 -20.47 15.37
N LYS A 77 -10.36 -19.57 14.68
CA LYS A 77 -9.89 -18.96 13.43
C LYS A 77 -8.98 -17.77 13.71
N ARG A 78 -7.80 -17.73 13.09
CA ARG A 78 -6.96 -16.53 13.01
C ARG A 78 -7.41 -15.72 11.80
N TYR A 79 -7.78 -14.47 12.07
CA TYR A 79 -8.16 -13.51 11.04
C TYR A 79 -7.03 -12.55 10.78
N GLU A 80 -6.94 -12.02 9.57
CA GLU A 80 -6.05 -10.93 9.17
C GLU A 80 -6.75 -10.06 8.13
N TRP A 81 -6.25 -8.85 7.93
CA TRP A 81 -6.74 -7.96 6.88
C TRP A 81 -5.87 -8.12 5.64
N GLU A 82 -6.43 -8.71 4.60
CA GLU A 82 -5.83 -8.75 3.26
C GLU A 82 -5.93 -7.36 2.63
N LEU A 83 -4.78 -6.73 2.43
CA LEU A 83 -4.61 -5.49 1.67
C LEU A 83 -4.04 -5.84 0.30
N PHE A 84 -4.83 -5.54 -0.74
CA PHE A 84 -4.38 -5.60 -2.12
C PHE A 84 -4.66 -4.27 -2.82
N SER A 85 -3.64 -3.73 -3.49
CA SER A 85 -3.77 -2.58 -4.38
C SER A 85 -2.87 -2.76 -5.59
N ARG A 86 -3.34 -2.34 -6.75
CA ARG A 86 -2.59 -2.22 -7.99
C ARG A 86 -2.95 -0.88 -8.61
N LYS A 87 -1.98 0.01 -8.71
CA LYS A 87 -2.20 1.41 -9.07
C LYS A 87 -1.16 1.89 -10.09
N ASP A 88 -1.60 2.72 -11.04
CA ASP A 88 -0.72 3.61 -11.82
C ASP A 88 -0.27 4.79 -10.95
N TRP A 89 1.03 4.93 -10.76
CA TRP A 89 1.66 5.99 -9.96
C TRP A 89 2.57 6.84 -10.84
N VAL A 90 2.56 8.14 -10.57
CA VAL A 90 3.50 9.10 -11.15
C VAL A 90 4.68 9.28 -10.19
N ASP A 91 5.90 9.40 -10.71
CA ASP A 91 7.14 9.61 -9.94
C ASP A 91 7.05 10.68 -8.86
N ASP A 92 6.38 11.80 -9.14
CA ASP A 92 6.18 12.91 -8.20
C ASP A 92 5.49 12.47 -6.89
N LEU A 93 4.74 11.37 -6.90
CA LEU A 93 3.97 10.91 -5.75
C LEU A 93 4.76 9.97 -4.83
N THR A 94 5.99 9.60 -5.20
CA THR A 94 6.77 8.58 -4.49
C THR A 94 7.00 8.92 -3.01
N LEU A 95 7.14 10.21 -2.65
CA LEU A 95 7.30 10.61 -1.25
C LEU A 95 6.07 10.26 -0.40
N HIS A 96 4.87 10.34 -0.98
CA HIS A 96 3.64 9.93 -0.31
C HIS A 96 3.48 8.40 -0.22
N LEU A 97 4.14 7.64 -1.10
CA LEU A 97 4.21 6.18 -0.97
C LEU A 97 4.99 5.80 0.30
N ASP A 98 6.10 6.47 0.55
CA ASP A 98 6.95 6.23 1.73
C ASP A 98 6.15 6.49 3.02
N ALA A 99 5.45 7.62 3.11
CA ALA A 99 4.56 7.93 4.22
C ALA A 99 3.44 6.89 4.41
N PHE A 100 2.84 6.42 3.32
CA PHE A 100 1.85 5.35 3.38
C PHE A 100 2.43 4.03 3.89
N LEU A 101 3.63 3.66 3.44
CA LEU A 101 4.30 2.44 3.89
C LEU A 101 4.68 2.53 5.37
N GLU A 102 5.12 3.71 5.84
CA GLU A 102 5.40 3.97 7.25
C GLU A 102 4.15 3.83 8.13
N LEU A 103 3.00 4.30 7.65
CA LEU A 103 1.71 4.14 8.33
C LEU A 103 1.34 2.65 8.55
N ILE A 104 1.62 1.78 7.57
CA ILE A 104 1.14 0.39 7.61
C ILE A 104 2.17 -0.60 8.15
N ALA A 105 3.47 -0.31 8.04
CA ALA A 105 4.54 -1.25 8.36
C ALA A 105 4.48 -1.82 9.80
N PRO A 106 4.16 -1.03 10.86
CA PRO A 106 4.01 -1.55 12.23
C PRO A 106 2.85 -2.53 12.42
N HIS A 107 1.95 -2.61 11.43
CA HIS A 107 0.72 -3.38 11.48
C HIS A 107 0.72 -4.58 10.54
N ILE A 108 1.83 -4.83 9.83
CA ILE A 108 2.01 -6.02 9.01
C ILE A 108 1.99 -7.27 9.89
N ALA A 109 1.25 -8.30 9.44
CA ALA A 109 1.09 -9.55 10.17
C ALA A 109 2.36 -10.40 10.14
N ASP A 110 2.99 -10.52 8.96
CA ASP A 110 4.20 -11.31 8.76
C ASP A 110 5.22 -10.56 7.91
N SER A 111 6.49 -10.61 8.30
CA SER A 111 7.60 -10.03 7.53
C SER A 111 7.77 -10.76 6.20
N GLY A 112 8.17 -10.02 5.15
CA GLY A 112 8.40 -10.59 3.84
C GLY A 112 7.96 -9.68 2.70
N TYR A 113 7.56 -10.29 1.60
CA TYR A 113 7.10 -9.57 0.41
C TYR A 113 5.78 -8.84 0.68
N GLY A 114 5.77 -7.53 0.40
CA GLY A 114 4.62 -6.65 0.56
C GLY A 114 4.06 -6.11 -0.75
N GLY A 115 4.66 -6.46 -1.89
CA GLY A 115 4.34 -5.84 -3.17
C GLY A 115 5.58 -5.51 -4.00
N HIS A 116 5.40 -4.70 -5.04
CA HIS A 116 6.51 -4.25 -5.88
C HIS A 116 6.18 -2.95 -6.60
N ILE A 117 7.23 -2.32 -7.13
CA ILE A 117 7.17 -1.17 -8.01
C ILE A 117 7.83 -1.54 -9.33
N ARG A 118 7.13 -1.32 -10.43
CA ARG A 118 7.63 -1.62 -11.78
C ARG A 118 7.38 -0.42 -12.69
N HIS A 119 8.42 0.04 -13.37
CA HIS A 119 8.25 1.05 -14.39
C HIS A 119 7.40 0.51 -15.55
N LEU A 120 6.42 1.27 -16.05
CA LEU A 120 5.45 0.73 -17.02
C LEU A 120 6.09 0.22 -18.32
N TYR A 121 7.22 0.81 -18.71
CA TYR A 121 7.95 0.46 -19.94
C TYR A 121 9.06 -0.59 -19.71
N GLU A 122 9.15 -1.16 -18.52
CA GLU A 122 10.19 -2.13 -18.16
C GLU A 122 9.62 -3.42 -17.60
N THR A 123 10.46 -4.46 -17.64
CA THR A 123 10.11 -5.79 -17.12
C THR A 123 10.59 -6.01 -15.68
N GLU A 124 11.58 -5.25 -15.22
CA GLU A 124 12.14 -5.39 -13.88
C GLU A 124 11.22 -4.76 -12.83
N ALA A 125 10.76 -5.58 -11.88
CA ALA A 125 10.00 -5.15 -10.72
C ALA A 125 10.90 -5.12 -9.49
N LYS A 126 10.81 -4.05 -8.72
CA LYS A 126 11.53 -3.88 -7.46
C LYS A 126 10.61 -4.23 -6.30
N PRO A 127 10.90 -5.28 -5.51
CA PRO A 127 10.02 -5.70 -4.44
C PRO A 127 10.03 -4.71 -3.28
N ILE A 128 8.88 -4.58 -2.63
CA ILE A 128 8.73 -3.95 -1.32
C ILE A 128 8.78 -5.07 -0.29
N HIS A 129 9.66 -4.94 0.70
CA HIS A 129 9.80 -5.91 1.77
C HIS A 129 9.53 -5.25 3.12
N PHE A 130 8.66 -5.87 3.92
CA PHE A 130 8.40 -5.50 5.30
C PHE A 130 9.21 -6.38 6.24
N HIS A 131 9.74 -5.80 7.31
CA HIS A 131 10.42 -6.52 8.39
C HIS A 131 10.38 -5.71 9.68
N ASP A 132 10.24 -6.40 10.81
CA ASP A 132 10.39 -5.80 12.16
C ASP A 132 9.60 -4.48 12.38
N GLY A 133 8.40 -4.35 11.80
CA GLY A 133 7.56 -3.16 11.89
C GLY A 133 8.01 -1.98 11.01
N THR A 134 8.92 -2.22 10.08
CA THR A 134 9.45 -1.28 9.08
C THR A 134 9.50 -1.93 7.69
N TYR A 135 10.17 -1.28 6.74
CA TYR A 135 10.30 -1.74 5.35
C TYR A 135 11.63 -1.30 4.73
N ASP A 136 12.03 -1.96 3.66
CA ASP A 136 13.20 -1.55 2.89
C ASP A 136 12.93 -0.21 2.16
N PRO A 137 13.80 0.80 2.28
CA PRO A 137 13.56 2.11 1.72
C PRO A 137 13.29 2.07 0.22
N VAL A 138 12.17 2.63 -0.21
CA VAL A 138 11.73 2.64 -1.61
C VAL A 138 12.42 3.75 -2.42
N MET A 139 12.71 4.88 -1.77
CA MET A 139 13.29 6.07 -2.42
C MET A 139 14.69 5.83 -2.99
N ALA A 140 15.52 5.00 -2.36
CA ALA A 140 16.88 4.72 -2.84
C ALA A 140 16.92 4.10 -4.26
N TRP A 141 15.80 3.57 -4.72
CA TRP A 141 15.68 2.85 -5.98
C TRP A 141 15.24 3.71 -7.16
N ILE A 142 14.50 4.79 -6.91
CA ILE A 142 13.95 5.67 -7.95
C ILE A 142 14.97 6.73 -8.36
N TRP A 143 15.75 7.25 -7.41
CA TRP A 143 16.76 8.29 -7.67
C TRP A 143 18.09 7.80 -8.25
N LYS A 144 18.38 6.48 -8.22
CA LYS A 144 19.60 5.91 -8.84
C LYS A 144 19.60 5.94 -10.38
N ARG A 145 18.56 6.48 -11.01
CA ARG A 145 18.37 6.52 -12.46
C ARG A 145 18.54 7.91 -13.10
N PHE A 146 18.86 8.93 -12.30
CA PHE A 146 19.20 10.28 -12.75
C PHE A 146 20.69 10.58 -12.55
#